data_AF-A0A6A3SWT6-F1
#
_entry.id   AF-A0A6A3SWT6-F1
#
_cell.length_a   1.000
_cell.length_b   1.000
_cell.length_c   1.000
_cell.angle_alpha   90.00
_cell.angle_beta   90.00
_cell.angle_gamma   90.00
#
_symmetry.space_group_name_H-M   'P 1'
#
loop_
_entity.id
_entity.type
_entity.pdbx_description
1 polymer ?
#
loop_
_entity_poly.entity_id
_entity_poly.type
_entity_poly.pdbx_seq_one_letter_code
_entity_poly.pdbx_strand_id
1 'polypeptide(L)'
;MLDELQIQLYHPNDIYPLFDSGDGVPLTRELVDHEMINAEVFGDPFCEALASYCHFLSHFSIVEVAEEFNTEDISPIQAFTDRGLMALSRLKYLQSLDLRSVNCSGEGVLRFLNSLSSEFTGNRTIEIRIGGIPHESRLKFYDVVKELLVKIAQASDLPCADRKFVLRLENVSYSSRYSVSPDYSALFLRELGRLMTRVKAAHPSLRQHVVTMERNDTLLFTRMNFMRVAEFGLYSVNADPRIYADWEDWGGCLSSEGITMANREADDNEPSPVESRHMNQLAVARAATTARVSKILR
;
A
#
# COMPACT_ATOMS: atom_id res chain seq x y z
N MET A 1 7.64 -26.68 0.26
CA MET A 1 6.30 -26.07 0.38
C MET A 1 6.54 -24.57 0.33
N LEU A 2 5.86 -23.85 -0.57
CA LEU A 2 6.08 -22.41 -0.76
C LEU A 2 5.29 -21.65 0.31
N ASP A 3 5.99 -20.91 1.18
CA ASP A 3 5.44 -20.10 2.28
C ASP A 3 5.48 -18.60 1.96
N GLU A 4 6.46 -18.18 1.18
CA GLU A 4 6.69 -16.81 0.73
C GLU A 4 6.96 -16.76 -0.78
N LEU A 5 6.33 -15.80 -1.46
CA LEU A 5 6.57 -15.50 -2.86
C LEU A 5 6.70 -14.00 -3.02
N GLN A 6 7.87 -13.56 -3.47
CA GLN A 6 8.16 -12.16 -3.77
C GLN A 6 8.52 -12.02 -5.25
N ILE A 7 7.85 -11.09 -5.91
CA ILE A 7 8.08 -10.72 -7.30
C ILE A 7 8.62 -9.29 -7.30
N GLN A 8 9.83 -9.11 -7.80
CA GLN A 8 10.48 -7.82 -7.93
C GLN A 8 10.53 -7.46 -9.41
N LEU A 9 9.84 -6.39 -9.77
CA LEU A 9 9.85 -5.81 -11.10
C LEU A 9 10.89 -4.69 -11.13
N TYR A 10 11.52 -4.53 -12.28
CA TYR A 10 12.56 -3.53 -12.52
C TYR A 10 12.12 -2.66 -13.68
N HIS A 11 12.27 -1.36 -13.54
CA HIS A 11 11.99 -0.40 -14.58
C HIS A 11 13.30 0.03 -15.27
N PRO A 12 13.31 0.27 -16.60
CA PRO A 12 14.53 0.71 -17.32
C PRO A 12 15.15 2.00 -16.77
N ASN A 13 14.33 2.83 -16.14
CA ASN A 13 14.74 4.10 -15.53
C ASN A 13 15.15 3.96 -14.06
N ASP A 14 15.42 2.74 -13.56
CA ASP A 14 15.99 2.46 -12.23
C ASP A 14 17.43 3.03 -12.11
N ILE A 15 17.64 4.33 -12.36
CA ILE A 15 18.93 4.99 -12.22
C ILE A 15 19.20 5.14 -10.73
N TYR A 16 19.82 4.12 -10.15
CA TYR A 16 20.37 4.22 -8.82
C TYR A 16 21.69 5.02 -8.90
N PRO A 17 21.83 6.18 -8.25
CA PRO A 17 23.13 6.57 -7.75
C PRO A 17 23.41 5.64 -6.57
N LEU A 18 24.09 4.51 -6.81
CA LEU A 18 24.66 3.73 -5.70
C LEU A 18 25.67 4.64 -5.05
N PHE A 19 25.26 5.34 -3.99
CA PHE A 19 26.12 6.18 -3.19
C PHE A 19 27.28 5.33 -2.66
N ASP A 20 28.45 5.60 -3.23
CA ASP A 20 29.80 5.56 -2.66
C ASP A 20 30.04 4.50 -1.55
N SER A 21 30.10 3.23 -1.94
CA SER A 21 31.17 2.40 -1.37
C SER A 21 32.47 3.10 -1.76
N GLY A 22 33.16 3.72 -0.78
CA GLY A 22 34.28 4.70 -0.90
C GLY A 22 35.51 4.36 -1.76
N ASP A 23 35.33 3.55 -2.80
CA ASP A 23 36.31 3.13 -3.78
C ASP A 23 36.04 3.76 -5.16
N GLY A 24 35.02 4.62 -5.31
CA GLY A 24 34.81 5.41 -6.54
C GLY A 24 34.52 4.60 -7.81
N VAL A 25 34.18 3.31 -7.68
CA VAL A 25 33.76 2.48 -8.81
C VAL A 25 32.24 2.41 -8.82
N PRO A 26 31.56 2.99 -9.83
CA PRO A 26 30.14 2.79 -9.99
C PRO A 26 29.88 1.29 -10.13
N LEU A 27 29.09 0.73 -9.21
CA LEU A 27 28.45 -0.57 -9.43
C LEU A 27 27.34 -0.34 -10.46
N THR A 28 27.69 -0.06 -11.72
CA THR A 28 26.77 -0.23 -12.82
C THR A 28 26.58 -1.74 -12.95
N ARG A 29 25.69 -2.32 -12.13
CA ARG A 29 24.94 -3.49 -12.61
C ARG A 29 24.32 -3.01 -13.91
N GLU A 30 24.58 -3.69 -15.01
CA GLU A 30 23.97 -3.42 -16.31
C GLU A 30 22.45 -3.42 -16.10
N LEU A 31 21.90 -2.24 -15.86
CA LEU A 31 20.47 -2.04 -15.73
C LEU A 31 19.92 -2.24 -17.13
N VAL A 32 18.92 -3.10 -17.23
CA VAL A 32 18.43 -3.56 -18.52
C VAL A 32 17.68 -2.39 -19.15
N ASP A 33 18.10 -1.94 -20.33
CA ASP A 33 17.50 -0.78 -21.04
C ASP A 33 16.00 -0.98 -21.37
N HIS A 34 15.44 -2.17 -21.12
CA HIS A 34 14.08 -2.58 -21.44
C HIS A 34 13.47 -3.42 -20.32
N GLU A 35 12.16 -3.27 -20.08
CA GLU A 35 11.39 -4.06 -19.10
C GLU A 35 11.52 -5.55 -19.44
N MET A 36 12.11 -6.34 -18.53
CA MET A 36 12.44 -7.74 -18.79
C MET A 36 11.20 -8.66 -18.82
N ILE A 37 10.16 -8.29 -18.08
CA ILE A 37 8.93 -9.07 -17.92
C ILE A 37 7.76 -8.12 -17.98
N ASN A 38 6.85 -8.34 -18.91
CA ASN A 38 5.57 -7.63 -18.96
C ASN A 38 4.79 -7.88 -17.67
N ALA A 39 4.58 -6.85 -16.84
CA ALA A 39 3.88 -6.97 -15.56
C ALA A 39 2.45 -7.55 -15.67
N GLU A 40 1.81 -7.45 -16.84
CA GLU A 40 0.48 -8.00 -17.11
C GLU A 40 0.39 -9.53 -16.94
N VAL A 41 1.52 -10.25 -16.97
CA VAL A 41 1.54 -11.70 -16.70
C VAL A 41 1.13 -12.02 -15.26
N PHE A 42 1.24 -11.07 -14.34
CA PHE A 42 0.86 -11.22 -12.93
C PHE A 42 -0.61 -10.84 -12.65
N GLY A 43 -1.46 -10.85 -13.67
CA GLY A 43 -2.89 -10.58 -13.55
C GLY A 43 -3.71 -11.70 -12.88
N ASP A 44 -5.03 -11.68 -13.11
CA ASP A 44 -5.96 -12.61 -12.46
C ASP A 44 -5.62 -14.10 -12.64
N PRO A 45 -5.26 -14.59 -13.86
CA PRO A 45 -4.95 -16.01 -14.03
C PRO A 45 -3.76 -16.47 -13.19
N PHE A 46 -2.78 -15.58 -12.97
CA PHE A 46 -1.65 -15.85 -12.10
C PHE A 46 -2.10 -16.00 -10.64
N CYS A 47 -2.94 -15.08 -10.15
CA CYS A 47 -3.48 -15.14 -8.80
C CYS A 47 -4.37 -16.38 -8.58
N GLU A 48 -5.15 -16.77 -9.58
CA GLU A 48 -5.96 -18.00 -9.56
C GLU A 48 -5.10 -19.27 -9.49
N ALA A 49 -4.03 -19.33 -10.27
CA ALA A 49 -3.07 -20.42 -10.22
C ALA A 49 -2.37 -20.46 -8.84
N LEU A 50 -1.90 -19.33 -8.34
CA LEU A 50 -1.26 -19.21 -7.04
C LEU A 50 -2.18 -19.73 -5.92
N ALA A 51 -3.45 -19.31 -5.92
CA ALA A 51 -4.45 -19.77 -4.98
C ALA A 51 -4.75 -21.27 -5.07
N SER A 52 -4.62 -21.87 -6.25
CA SER A 52 -4.93 -23.29 -6.51
C SER A 52 -3.78 -24.24 -6.17
N TYR A 53 -2.54 -23.75 -6.21
CA TYR A 53 -1.35 -24.60 -6.06
C TYR A 53 -0.52 -24.28 -4.81
N CYS A 54 -0.65 -23.07 -4.25
CA CYS A 54 0.17 -22.59 -3.13
C CYS A 54 -0.64 -22.36 -1.85
N HIS A 55 -1.37 -23.37 -1.37
CA HIS A 55 -2.30 -23.26 -0.24
C HIS A 55 -1.68 -22.78 1.09
N PHE A 56 -0.37 -22.89 1.26
CA PHE A 56 0.37 -22.50 2.48
C PHE A 56 1.06 -21.14 2.35
N LEU A 57 0.84 -20.44 1.24
CA LEU A 57 1.41 -19.12 1.04
C LEU A 57 0.89 -18.17 2.12
N SER A 58 1.84 -17.63 2.87
CA SER A 58 1.63 -16.74 4.00
C SER A 58 2.07 -15.32 3.69
N HIS A 59 3.03 -15.15 2.79
CA HIS A 59 3.55 -13.86 2.36
C HIS A 59 3.55 -13.82 0.83
N PHE A 60 2.88 -12.83 0.26
CA PHE A 60 2.87 -12.62 -1.18
C PHE A 60 3.12 -11.15 -1.48
N SER A 61 4.12 -10.89 -2.33
CA SER A 61 4.38 -9.53 -2.77
C SER A 61 4.71 -9.43 -4.26
N ILE A 62 4.22 -8.35 -4.87
CA ILE A 62 4.62 -7.87 -6.19
C ILE A 62 5.04 -6.42 -5.97
N VAL A 63 6.34 -6.12 -6.07
CA VAL A 63 6.88 -4.79 -5.79
C VAL A 63 7.68 -4.28 -6.97
N GLU A 64 7.68 -2.95 -7.14
CA GLU A 64 8.58 -2.26 -8.07
C GLU A 64 9.88 -1.91 -7.33
N VAL A 65 11.02 -2.27 -7.91
CA VAL A 65 12.31 -1.83 -7.39
C VAL A 65 12.47 -0.33 -7.69
N ALA A 66 13.02 0.43 -6.75
CA ALA A 66 13.23 1.87 -6.92
C ALA A 66 11.93 2.65 -7.27
N GLU A 67 10.76 2.16 -6.81
CA GLU A 67 9.43 2.72 -7.10
C GLU A 67 9.34 4.25 -7.01
N GLU A 68 9.99 4.83 -6.00
CA GLU A 68 10.01 6.27 -5.75
C GLU A 68 10.59 7.08 -6.91
N PHE A 69 11.57 6.52 -7.63
CA PHE A 69 12.19 7.12 -8.80
C PHE A 69 11.36 6.89 -10.08
N ASN A 70 10.45 5.91 -10.05
CA ASN A 70 9.60 5.53 -11.18
C ASN A 70 8.15 5.97 -11.04
N THR A 71 7.80 6.81 -10.05
CA THR A 71 6.40 7.23 -9.81
C THR A 71 5.75 7.94 -11.00
N GLU A 72 6.54 8.47 -11.94
CA GLU A 72 6.09 9.05 -13.20
C GLU A 72 5.95 8.04 -14.35
N ASP A 73 6.34 6.78 -14.16
CA ASP A 73 6.30 5.73 -15.20
C ASP A 73 5.48 4.50 -14.78
N ILE A 74 5.13 4.37 -13.49
CA ILE A 74 4.36 3.23 -12.99
C ILE A 74 2.91 3.29 -13.47
N SER A 75 2.54 2.27 -14.24
CA SER A 75 1.17 1.96 -14.59
C SER A 75 0.62 0.82 -13.71
N PRO A 76 -0.71 0.79 -13.47
CA PRO A 76 -1.34 -0.34 -12.81
C PRO A 76 -1.29 -1.57 -13.71
N ILE A 77 -1.05 -2.75 -13.13
CA ILE A 77 -1.24 -4.04 -13.81
C ILE A 77 -2.73 -4.16 -14.16
N GLN A 78 -3.08 -3.97 -15.43
CA GLN A 78 -4.46 -3.90 -15.89
C GLN A 78 -5.18 -5.24 -15.78
N ALA A 79 -4.46 -6.33 -16.02
CA ALA A 79 -4.93 -7.69 -15.92
C ALA A 79 -5.15 -8.15 -14.47
N PHE A 80 -4.66 -7.40 -13.47
CA PHE A 80 -4.95 -7.64 -12.06
C PHE A 80 -6.19 -6.84 -11.66
N THR A 81 -7.32 -7.53 -11.56
CA THR A 81 -8.61 -6.95 -11.20
C THR A 81 -9.11 -7.45 -9.84
N ASP A 82 -10.34 -7.07 -9.48
CA ASP A 82 -11.05 -7.62 -8.32
C ASP A 82 -11.13 -9.15 -8.34
N ARG A 83 -11.07 -9.80 -9.52
CA ARG A 83 -11.05 -11.25 -9.64
C ARG A 83 -9.75 -11.85 -9.11
N GLY A 84 -8.61 -11.28 -9.45
CA GLY A 84 -7.30 -11.67 -8.94
C GLY A 84 -7.21 -11.47 -7.43
N LEU A 85 -7.66 -10.30 -6.94
CA LEU A 85 -7.73 -10.04 -5.50
C LEU A 85 -8.61 -11.08 -4.77
N MET A 86 -9.77 -11.40 -5.33
CA MET A 86 -10.64 -12.45 -4.78
C MET A 86 -10.02 -13.84 -4.83
N ALA A 87 -9.23 -14.17 -5.84
CA ALA A 87 -8.51 -15.43 -5.87
C ALA A 87 -7.54 -15.56 -4.69
N LEU A 88 -6.81 -14.48 -4.38
CA LEU A 88 -5.90 -14.44 -3.24
C LEU A 88 -6.60 -14.64 -1.89
N SER A 89 -7.88 -14.27 -1.75
CA SER A 89 -8.64 -14.51 -0.50
C SER A 89 -8.77 -16.00 -0.13
N ARG A 90 -8.58 -16.91 -1.10
CA ARG A 90 -8.61 -18.37 -0.88
C ARG A 90 -7.36 -18.89 -0.17
N LEU A 91 -6.29 -18.10 -0.12
CA LEU A 91 -5.07 -18.42 0.60
C LEU A 91 -5.32 -18.26 2.11
N LYS A 92 -5.74 -19.36 2.76
CA LYS A 92 -6.21 -19.36 4.14
C LYS A 92 -5.22 -18.73 5.13
N TYR A 93 -3.92 -18.94 4.88
CA TYR A 93 -2.83 -18.52 5.75
C TYR A 93 -2.15 -17.21 5.33
N LEU A 94 -2.70 -16.45 4.37
CA LEU A 94 -2.10 -15.21 3.85
C LEU A 94 -1.98 -14.08 4.90
N GLN A 95 -0.84 -13.96 5.55
CA GLN A 95 -0.59 -12.98 6.60
C GLN A 95 -0.18 -11.63 6.01
N SER A 96 0.63 -11.64 4.95
CA SER A 96 1.12 -10.42 4.32
C SER A 96 0.81 -10.41 2.83
N LEU A 97 0.24 -9.30 2.37
CA LEU A 97 0.01 -9.01 0.97
C LEU A 97 0.55 -7.61 0.67
N ASP A 98 1.51 -7.50 -0.24
CA ASP A 98 2.07 -6.22 -0.69
C ASP A 98 2.04 -6.15 -2.22
N LEU A 99 1.18 -5.28 -2.75
CA LEU A 99 0.97 -5.14 -4.18
C LEU A 99 1.43 -3.76 -4.66
N ARG A 100 2.18 -3.76 -5.76
CA ARG A 100 2.37 -2.59 -6.62
C ARG A 100 1.02 -2.13 -7.19
N SER A 101 1.05 -1.10 -8.02
CA SER A 101 -0.19 -0.60 -8.61
C SER A 101 -0.97 -1.69 -9.37
N VAL A 102 -2.23 -1.90 -8.97
CA VAL A 102 -3.16 -2.88 -9.57
C VAL A 102 -4.52 -2.24 -9.86
N ASN A 103 -5.28 -2.84 -10.77
CA ASN A 103 -6.58 -2.32 -11.22
C ASN A 103 -7.77 -2.88 -10.40
N CYS A 104 -7.77 -2.66 -9.08
CA CYS A 104 -8.89 -3.04 -8.21
C CYS A 104 -9.84 -1.87 -7.89
N SER A 105 -11.07 -2.21 -7.50
CA SER A 105 -12.11 -1.28 -7.04
C SER A 105 -12.20 -1.24 -5.51
N GLY A 106 -12.87 -0.23 -4.96
CA GLY A 106 -13.14 -0.16 -3.52
C GLY A 106 -14.06 -1.30 -3.06
N GLU A 107 -15.00 -1.71 -3.91
CA GLU A 107 -15.83 -2.89 -3.67
C GLU A 107 -15.00 -4.18 -3.67
N GLY A 108 -14.08 -4.33 -4.62
CA GLY A 108 -13.16 -5.46 -4.72
C GLY A 108 -12.34 -5.64 -3.45
N VAL A 109 -11.75 -4.55 -2.95
CA VAL A 109 -11.01 -4.53 -1.68
C VAL A 109 -11.89 -4.97 -0.51
N LEU A 110 -13.12 -4.45 -0.41
CA LEU A 110 -14.04 -4.85 0.65
C LEU A 110 -14.41 -6.34 0.58
N ARG A 111 -14.75 -6.84 -0.61
CA ARG A 111 -15.09 -8.26 -0.80
C ARG A 111 -13.91 -9.16 -0.45
N PHE A 112 -12.71 -8.77 -0.83
CA PHE A 112 -11.49 -9.48 -0.46
C PHE A 112 -11.35 -9.58 1.06
N LEU A 113 -11.40 -8.45 1.78
CA LEU A 113 -11.31 -8.42 3.24
C LEU A 113 -12.36 -9.32 3.90
N ASN A 114 -13.61 -9.26 3.44
CA ASN A 114 -14.71 -10.08 3.96
C ASN A 114 -14.55 -11.57 3.65
N SER A 115 -13.87 -11.91 2.56
CA SER A 115 -13.67 -13.30 2.12
C SER A 115 -12.43 -13.98 2.70
N LEU A 116 -11.55 -13.23 3.38
CA LEU A 116 -10.39 -13.80 4.06
C LEU A 116 -10.80 -14.91 5.05
N SER A 117 -10.03 -15.98 5.12
CA SER A 117 -10.35 -17.10 6.00
C SER A 117 -10.36 -16.69 7.48
N SER A 118 -11.39 -17.13 8.22
CA SER A 118 -11.49 -17.04 9.67
C SER A 118 -10.66 -18.09 10.42
N GLU A 119 -10.11 -19.09 9.72
CA GLU A 119 -9.25 -20.12 10.32
C GLU A 119 -7.93 -19.53 10.84
N PHE A 120 -7.46 -18.43 10.23
CA PHE A 120 -6.29 -17.71 10.69
C PHE A 120 -6.70 -16.60 11.66
N THR A 121 -6.20 -16.68 12.89
CA THR A 121 -6.50 -15.74 13.99
C THR A 121 -5.39 -14.72 14.25
N GLY A 122 -4.31 -14.78 13.48
CA GLY A 122 -3.20 -13.83 13.53
C GLY A 122 -3.53 -12.50 12.85
N ASN A 123 -2.56 -11.57 12.86
CA ASN A 123 -2.70 -10.29 12.17
C ASN A 123 -2.46 -10.45 10.66
N ARG A 124 -3.25 -9.75 9.86
CA ARG A 124 -3.02 -9.60 8.42
C ARG A 124 -2.58 -8.18 8.10
N THR A 125 -1.53 -8.05 7.31
CA THR A 125 -1.04 -6.78 6.77
C THR A 125 -1.27 -6.78 5.27
N ILE A 126 -2.01 -5.80 4.78
CA ILE A 126 -2.43 -5.71 3.38
C ILE A 126 -2.08 -4.31 2.90
N GLU A 127 -1.14 -4.24 1.96
CA GLU A 127 -0.68 -3.01 1.33
C GLU A 127 -0.98 -3.10 -0.17
N ILE A 128 -1.74 -2.14 -0.69
CA ILE A 128 -2.14 -2.10 -2.09
C ILE A 128 -1.92 -0.70 -2.62
N ARG A 129 -1.07 -0.59 -3.63
CA ARG A 129 -0.87 0.68 -4.34
C ARG A 129 -1.96 0.87 -5.39
N ILE A 130 -2.47 2.09 -5.51
CA ILE A 130 -3.56 2.43 -6.41
C ILE A 130 -3.18 3.67 -7.23
N GLY A 131 -3.49 3.63 -8.53
CA GLY A 131 -3.33 4.75 -9.44
C GLY A 131 -2.03 4.68 -10.24
N GLY A 132 -1.48 5.83 -10.62
CA GLY A 132 -0.35 5.91 -11.55
C GLY A 132 -0.77 6.49 -12.90
N ILE A 133 -0.07 6.09 -13.97
CA ILE A 133 -0.29 6.59 -15.34
C ILE A 133 -1.02 5.52 -16.17
N PRO A 134 -1.94 5.88 -17.10
CA PRO A 134 -2.28 7.20 -17.66
C PRO A 134 -3.14 8.14 -16.79
N HIS A 135 -3.44 9.36 -17.28
CA HIS A 135 -4.18 10.41 -16.55
C HIS A 135 -5.47 9.92 -15.88
N GLU A 136 -6.19 9.01 -16.52
CA GLU A 136 -7.41 8.37 -16.00
C GLU A 136 -7.18 7.56 -14.72
N SER A 137 -5.97 7.07 -14.48
CA SER A 137 -5.60 6.33 -13.27
C SER A 137 -5.18 7.24 -12.10
N ARG A 138 -4.88 8.53 -12.33
CA ARG A 138 -4.41 9.45 -11.27
C ARG A 138 -5.44 9.71 -10.17
N LEU A 139 -6.71 9.77 -10.54
CA LEU A 139 -7.80 9.96 -9.58
C LEU A 139 -8.33 8.63 -9.01
N LYS A 140 -7.86 7.50 -9.53
CA LYS A 140 -8.36 6.18 -9.16
C LYS A 140 -8.22 5.90 -7.67
N PHE A 141 -7.15 6.36 -7.04
CA PHE A 141 -6.97 6.25 -5.59
C PHE A 141 -8.15 6.87 -4.82
N TYR A 142 -8.53 8.10 -5.19
CA TYR A 142 -9.61 8.84 -4.55
C TYR A 142 -10.97 8.14 -4.75
N ASP A 143 -11.20 7.60 -5.94
CA ASP A 143 -12.42 6.87 -6.26
C ASP A 143 -12.52 5.55 -5.48
N VAL A 144 -11.44 4.77 -5.41
CA VAL A 144 -11.35 3.51 -4.66
C VAL A 144 -11.60 3.75 -3.18
N VAL A 145 -10.98 4.77 -2.58
CA VAL A 145 -11.19 5.11 -1.16
C VAL A 145 -12.64 5.52 -0.89
N LYS A 146 -13.23 6.37 -1.74
CA LYS A 146 -14.64 6.77 -1.60
C LYS A 146 -15.58 5.58 -1.72
N GLU A 147 -15.39 4.76 -2.74
CA GLU A 147 -16.21 3.58 -2.98
C GLU A 147 -16.12 2.59 -1.80
N LEU A 148 -14.90 2.30 -1.33
CA LEU A 148 -14.67 1.44 -0.17
C LEU A 148 -15.43 1.94 1.06
N LEU A 149 -15.31 3.23 1.40
CA LEU A 149 -15.99 3.81 2.56
C LEU A 149 -17.51 3.82 2.40
N VAL A 150 -18.04 4.08 1.20
CA VAL A 150 -19.48 4.00 0.91
C VAL A 150 -19.99 2.58 1.15
N LYS A 151 -19.29 1.57 0.62
CA LYS A 151 -19.67 0.16 0.72
C LYS A 151 -19.59 -0.33 2.16
N ILE A 152 -18.55 0.05 2.90
CA ILE A 152 -18.45 -0.23 4.34
C ILE A 152 -19.61 0.41 5.08
N ALA A 153 -19.88 1.70 4.89
CA ALA A 153 -20.95 2.40 5.60
C ALA A 153 -22.37 1.88 5.28
N GLN A 154 -22.54 1.13 4.20
CA GLN A 154 -23.79 0.50 3.79
C GLN A 154 -23.91 -0.96 4.25
N ALA A 155 -22.82 -1.59 4.67
CA ALA A 155 -22.81 -2.99 5.06
C ALA A 155 -23.48 -3.15 6.44
N SER A 156 -24.50 -3.99 6.52
CA SER A 156 -25.11 -4.36 7.81
C SER A 156 -24.27 -5.39 8.58
N ASP A 157 -23.59 -6.27 7.84
CA ASP A 157 -22.66 -7.26 8.36
C ASP A 157 -21.30 -7.06 7.69
N LEU A 158 -20.24 -7.10 8.49
CA LEU A 158 -18.89 -6.82 8.06
C LEU A 158 -17.91 -7.84 8.68
N PRO A 159 -17.83 -9.06 8.11
CA PRO A 159 -17.01 -10.14 8.67
C PRO A 159 -15.54 -9.78 8.90
N CYS A 160 -14.97 -8.86 8.11
CA CYS A 160 -13.60 -8.41 8.32
C CYS A 160 -13.41 -7.62 9.63
N ALA A 161 -14.46 -6.96 10.15
CA ALA A 161 -14.37 -6.13 11.35
C ALA A 161 -14.06 -6.93 12.63
N ASP A 162 -14.38 -8.22 12.65
CA ASP A 162 -14.06 -9.14 13.75
C ASP A 162 -12.67 -9.78 13.61
N ARG A 163 -12.00 -9.58 12.48
CA ARG A 163 -10.68 -10.15 12.17
C ARG A 163 -9.59 -9.13 12.45
N LYS A 164 -8.39 -9.61 12.72
CA LYS A 164 -7.20 -8.76 12.91
C LYS A 164 -6.58 -8.42 11.57
N PHE A 165 -6.86 -7.22 11.07
CA PHE A 165 -6.26 -6.75 9.82
C PHE A 165 -5.86 -5.28 9.89
N VAL A 166 -4.85 -4.96 9.08
CA VAL A 166 -4.42 -3.62 8.74
C VAL A 166 -4.37 -3.53 7.22
N LEU A 167 -5.19 -2.65 6.64
CA LEU A 167 -5.19 -2.30 5.23
C LEU A 167 -4.55 -0.92 5.07
N ARG A 168 -3.61 -0.81 4.13
CA ARG A 168 -3.06 0.45 3.64
C ARG A 168 -3.25 0.52 2.14
N LEU A 169 -3.93 1.56 1.70
CA LEU A 169 -4.00 1.95 0.31
C LEU A 169 -3.02 3.09 0.11
N GLU A 170 -2.04 2.92 -0.76
CA GLU A 170 -1.07 3.96 -1.09
C GLU A 170 -1.41 4.59 -2.45
N ASN A 171 -1.26 5.90 -2.53
CA ASN A 171 -1.44 6.65 -3.76
C ASN A 171 -0.12 6.71 -4.52
N VAL A 172 -0.01 5.98 -5.63
CA VAL A 172 1.19 5.97 -6.49
C VAL A 172 1.54 7.37 -6.99
N SER A 173 0.52 8.21 -7.21
CA SER A 173 0.71 9.59 -7.67
C SER A 173 1.14 10.56 -6.56
N TYR A 174 1.39 10.09 -5.34
CA TYR A 174 1.80 10.95 -4.22
C TYR A 174 3.12 11.67 -4.47
N SER A 175 4.16 10.95 -4.91
CA SER A 175 5.47 11.55 -5.20
C SER A 175 5.57 12.15 -6.62
N SER A 176 4.48 12.07 -7.39
CA SER A 176 4.44 12.65 -8.73
C SER A 176 4.30 14.18 -8.70
N ARG A 177 4.58 14.83 -9.82
CA ARG A 177 4.33 16.28 -9.98
C ARG A 177 2.84 16.65 -9.96
N TYR A 178 1.91 15.70 -10.04
CA TYR A 178 0.48 15.99 -10.15
C TYR A 178 -0.17 16.33 -8.82
N SER A 179 -0.74 17.52 -8.69
CA SER A 179 -1.55 17.91 -7.53
C SER A 179 -3.03 18.06 -7.92
N VAL A 180 -3.92 17.83 -6.96
CA VAL A 180 -5.35 18.11 -7.18
C VAL A 180 -5.63 19.62 -7.05
N SER A 181 -6.69 20.08 -7.73
CA SER A 181 -7.11 21.47 -7.59
C SER A 181 -7.59 21.77 -6.16
N PRO A 182 -7.45 23.01 -5.67
CA PRO A 182 -7.94 23.39 -4.34
C PRO A 182 -9.42 23.05 -4.15
N ASP A 183 -10.27 23.33 -5.14
CA ASP A 183 -11.70 23.06 -5.07
C ASP A 183 -12.02 21.57 -4.98
N TYR A 184 -11.30 20.74 -5.75
CA TYR A 184 -11.42 19.28 -5.66
C TYR A 184 -11.01 18.79 -4.27
N SER A 185 -9.88 19.26 -3.75
CA SER A 185 -9.37 18.83 -2.43
C SER A 185 -10.34 19.15 -1.29
N ALA A 186 -10.93 20.37 -1.29
CA ALA A 186 -11.88 20.79 -0.28
C ALA A 186 -13.20 19.99 -0.36
N LEU A 187 -13.68 19.73 -1.58
CA LEU A 187 -14.85 18.88 -1.81
C LEU A 187 -14.58 17.45 -1.33
N PHE A 188 -13.42 16.90 -1.69
CA PHE A 188 -13.00 15.55 -1.31
C PHE A 188 -12.91 15.40 0.21
N LEU A 189 -12.21 16.29 0.92
CA LEU A 189 -12.09 16.19 2.39
C LEU A 189 -13.44 16.26 3.09
N ARG A 190 -14.34 17.14 2.62
CA ARG A 190 -15.68 17.26 3.20
C ARG A 190 -16.49 15.99 3.01
N GLU A 191 -16.42 15.39 1.83
CA GLU A 191 -17.10 14.11 1.54
C GLU A 191 -16.47 12.96 2.32
N LEU A 192 -15.13 12.89 2.33
CA LEU A 192 -14.35 11.89 3.04
C LEU A 192 -14.68 11.91 4.54
N GLY A 193 -14.61 13.07 5.19
CA GLY A 193 -14.93 13.20 6.61
C GLY A 193 -16.34 12.70 6.94
N ARG A 194 -17.35 13.04 6.11
CA ARG A 194 -18.72 12.52 6.27
C ARG A 194 -18.79 11.00 6.13
N LEU A 195 -18.10 10.43 5.14
CA LEU A 195 -18.06 8.99 4.93
C LEU A 195 -17.35 8.27 6.09
N MET A 196 -16.23 8.83 6.54
CA MET A 196 -15.47 8.25 7.65
C MET A 196 -16.27 8.25 8.95
N THR A 197 -16.98 9.34 9.26
CA THR A 197 -17.91 9.40 10.40
C THR A 197 -19.02 8.36 10.29
N ARG A 198 -19.58 8.14 9.09
CA ARG A 198 -20.60 7.11 8.86
C ARG A 198 -20.06 5.70 9.06
N VAL A 199 -18.87 5.40 8.55
CA VAL A 199 -18.19 4.11 8.80
C VAL A 199 -17.95 3.90 10.28
N LYS A 200 -17.49 4.93 11.01
CA LYS A 200 -17.24 4.86 12.45
C LYS A 200 -18.53 4.60 13.25
N ALA A 201 -19.64 5.22 12.84
CA ALA A 201 -20.94 4.99 13.46
C ALA A 201 -21.49 3.58 13.18
N ALA A 202 -21.33 3.07 11.95
CA ALA A 202 -21.80 1.75 11.56
C ALA A 202 -20.93 0.61 12.14
N HIS A 203 -19.62 0.80 12.17
CA HIS A 203 -18.64 -0.21 12.58
C HIS A 203 -17.62 0.37 13.58
N PRO A 204 -17.99 0.49 14.88
CA PRO A 204 -17.13 1.12 15.90
C PRO A 204 -15.80 0.40 16.16
N SER A 205 -15.69 -0.88 15.77
CA SER A 205 -14.49 -1.71 15.83
C SER A 205 -13.49 -1.41 14.72
N LEU A 206 -13.84 -0.58 13.74
CA LEU A 206 -12.91 -0.12 12.72
C LEU A 206 -12.29 1.22 13.10
N ARG A 207 -11.09 1.42 12.57
CA ARG A 207 -10.28 2.62 12.72
C ARG A 207 -9.82 3.05 11.33
N GLN A 208 -9.75 4.35 11.14
CA GLN A 208 -9.51 4.95 9.84
C GLN A 208 -8.42 6.00 9.97
N HIS A 209 -7.51 6.03 9.00
CA HIS A 209 -6.39 6.94 8.97
C HIS A 209 -6.22 7.53 7.57
N VAL A 210 -5.82 8.79 7.47
CA VAL A 210 -5.53 9.46 6.20
C VAL A 210 -4.28 10.31 6.39
N VAL A 211 -3.30 10.16 5.50
CA VAL A 211 -2.14 11.05 5.44
C VAL A 211 -2.28 11.97 4.24
N THR A 212 -2.27 13.27 4.47
CA THR A 212 -2.31 14.30 3.41
C THR A 212 -0.99 15.05 3.32
N MET A 213 -0.72 15.62 2.15
CA MET A 213 0.30 16.66 1.96
C MET A 213 -0.40 18.01 1.86
N GLU A 214 -0.17 18.88 2.83
CA GLU A 214 -0.70 20.24 2.85
C GLU A 214 -0.16 21.08 1.69
N ARG A 215 -0.93 22.11 1.35
CA ARG A 215 -0.50 23.15 0.42
C ARG A 215 0.15 24.27 1.24
N ASN A 216 1.45 24.49 1.05
CA ASN A 216 2.24 25.50 1.78
C ASN A 216 1.71 26.95 1.62
N ASP A 217 0.82 27.22 0.67
CA ASP A 217 0.36 28.57 0.33
C ASP A 217 -0.76 29.16 1.23
N THR A 218 -1.26 28.44 2.25
CA THR A 218 -2.36 28.98 3.08
C THR A 218 -1.89 29.56 4.42
N LEU A 219 -1.47 30.84 4.38
CA LEU A 219 -1.48 31.77 5.54
C LEU A 219 -2.89 32.09 6.08
N LEU A 220 -3.92 31.32 5.69
CA LEU A 220 -5.30 31.47 6.11
C LEU A 220 -5.76 30.14 6.72
N PHE A 221 -5.72 30.07 8.05
CA PHE A 221 -6.11 29.00 8.97
C PHE A 221 -7.54 28.43 8.81
N THR A 222 -8.26 28.69 7.72
CA THR A 222 -9.72 28.44 7.63
C THR A 222 -10.16 27.54 6.48
N ARG A 223 -9.26 27.05 5.61
CA ARG A 223 -9.60 26.04 4.59
C ARG A 223 -8.65 24.86 4.61
N MET A 224 -9.06 23.76 5.26
CA MET A 224 -8.39 22.47 5.10
C MET A 224 -8.44 22.07 3.63
N ASN A 225 -7.30 22.12 2.96
CA ASN A 225 -7.11 21.74 1.56
C ASN A 225 -5.76 21.03 1.45
N PHE A 226 -5.66 20.03 0.58
CA PHE A 226 -4.45 19.24 0.37
C PHE A 226 -3.98 19.33 -1.07
N MET A 227 -2.68 19.17 -1.30
CA MET A 227 -2.15 18.96 -2.65
C MET A 227 -2.33 17.53 -3.12
N ARG A 228 -2.04 16.56 -2.22
CA ARG A 228 -2.17 15.12 -2.46
C ARG A 228 -2.55 14.38 -1.18
N VAL A 229 -3.09 13.18 -1.33
CA VAL A 229 -3.22 12.19 -0.24
C VAL A 229 -2.12 11.16 -0.47
N ALA A 230 -1.33 10.84 0.54
CA ALA A 230 -0.30 9.80 0.46
C ALA A 230 -0.92 8.42 0.57
N GLU A 231 -1.80 8.25 1.56
CA GLU A 231 -2.34 6.96 1.90
C GLU A 231 -3.65 7.05 2.67
N PHE A 232 -4.40 5.95 2.60
CA PHE A 232 -5.58 5.68 3.39
C PHE A 232 -5.39 4.38 4.16
N GLY A 233 -5.63 4.45 5.47
CA GLY A 233 -5.54 3.34 6.40
C GLY A 233 -6.90 2.87 6.89
N LEU A 234 -7.11 1.57 6.93
CA LEU A 234 -8.28 0.94 7.55
C LEU A 234 -7.83 -0.27 8.38
N TYR A 235 -8.14 -0.30 9.66
CA TYR A 235 -7.74 -1.40 10.52
C TYR A 235 -8.76 -1.71 11.60
N SER A 236 -8.76 -2.97 12.03
CA SER A 236 -9.57 -3.42 13.16
C SER A 236 -8.94 -2.99 14.49
N VAL A 237 -9.74 -2.72 15.52
CA VAL A 237 -9.26 -2.50 16.90
C VAL A 237 -8.51 -3.70 17.49
N ASN A 238 -8.71 -4.88 16.91
CA ASN A 238 -8.08 -6.12 17.36
C ASN A 238 -6.71 -6.34 16.71
N ALA A 239 -6.33 -5.52 15.73
CA ALA A 239 -5.03 -5.59 15.09
C ALA A 239 -3.93 -5.14 16.05
N ASP A 240 -2.75 -5.75 15.94
CA ASP A 240 -1.58 -5.38 16.73
C ASP A 240 -1.14 -3.95 16.40
N PRO A 241 -1.16 -3.03 17.39
CA PRO A 241 -0.78 -1.64 17.16
C PRO A 241 0.63 -1.46 16.64
N ARG A 242 1.54 -2.40 16.90
CA ARG A 242 2.93 -2.32 16.43
C ARG A 242 3.03 -2.33 14.91
N ILE A 243 2.11 -3.02 14.23
CA ILE A 243 2.12 -3.13 12.76
C ILE A 243 1.95 -1.77 12.10
N TYR A 244 1.06 -0.95 12.65
CA TYR A 244 0.76 0.36 12.09
C TYR A 244 1.43 1.50 12.85
N ALA A 245 1.96 1.28 14.05
CA ALA A 245 2.76 2.29 14.76
C ALA A 245 4.11 2.55 14.06
N ASP A 246 4.63 1.55 13.35
CA ASP A 246 5.85 1.66 12.54
C ASP A 246 5.61 2.37 11.19
N TRP A 247 4.37 2.72 10.87
CA TRP A 247 4.05 3.56 9.71
C TRP A 247 4.19 5.03 10.12
N GLU A 248 5.05 5.77 9.41
CA GLU A 248 5.29 7.18 9.71
C GLU A 248 3.98 7.97 9.75
N ASP A 249 3.85 8.85 10.74
CA ASP A 249 2.65 9.65 11.06
C ASP A 249 1.47 8.89 11.68
N TRP A 250 1.55 7.56 11.83
CA TRP A 250 0.52 6.76 12.53
C TRP A 250 0.79 6.60 14.03
N GLY A 251 1.96 6.99 14.52
CA GLY A 251 2.31 6.95 15.96
C GLY A 251 1.35 7.75 16.86
N GLY A 252 0.67 8.77 16.30
CA GLY A 252 -0.38 9.52 16.99
C GLY A 252 -1.73 8.78 17.12
N CYS A 253 -1.93 7.67 16.41
CA CYS A 253 -3.18 6.88 16.40
C CYS A 253 -3.42 6.05 17.68
N LEU A 254 -2.58 6.18 18.70
CA LEU A 254 -2.87 5.66 20.04
C LEU A 254 -4.02 6.43 20.72
N SER A 255 -4.46 7.56 20.16
CA SER A 255 -5.66 8.26 20.61
C SER A 255 -6.94 7.49 20.22
N SER A 256 -7.88 7.42 21.16
CA SER A 256 -9.09 6.57 21.09
C SER A 256 -10.17 7.07 20.12
N GLU A 257 -9.92 8.15 19.36
CA GLU A 257 -10.92 8.86 18.55
C GLU A 257 -11.38 8.05 17.33
N GLY A 258 -10.49 7.17 16.83
CA GLY A 258 -10.78 6.17 15.81
C GLY A 258 -10.97 6.67 14.38
N ILE A 259 -10.83 7.97 14.16
CA ILE A 259 -10.54 8.60 12.87
C ILE A 259 -9.32 9.48 13.12
N THR A 260 -8.30 9.37 12.27
CA THR A 260 -7.10 10.22 12.35
C THR A 260 -6.80 10.78 10.98
N MET A 261 -6.48 12.07 10.93
CA MET A 261 -5.95 12.73 9.74
C MET A 261 -4.61 13.33 10.12
N ALA A 262 -3.54 12.89 9.46
CA ALA A 262 -2.20 13.39 9.64
C ALA A 262 -1.78 14.20 8.43
N ASN A 263 -0.93 15.19 8.67
CA ASN A 263 -0.31 15.99 7.63
C ASN A 263 1.18 15.72 7.61
N ARG A 264 1.72 15.44 6.42
CA ARG A 264 3.16 15.32 6.20
C ARG A 264 3.68 16.65 5.66
N GLU A 265 4.58 17.28 6.40
CA GLU A 265 5.30 18.47 5.92
C GLU A 265 6.16 18.09 4.72
N ALA A 266 6.25 18.99 3.74
CA ALA A 266 7.17 18.85 2.64
C ALA A 266 8.57 19.23 3.15
N ASP A 267 9.25 18.35 3.88
CA ASP A 267 10.61 18.62 4.33
C ASP A 267 11.60 18.23 3.23
N ASP A 268 12.32 19.21 2.71
CA ASP A 268 13.31 19.03 1.63
C ASP A 268 14.64 18.40 2.16
N ASN A 269 14.77 18.16 3.47
CA ASN A 269 16.02 17.72 4.11
C ASN A 269 15.92 16.51 5.05
N GLU A 270 14.74 15.92 5.26
CA GLU A 270 14.65 14.65 6.00
C GLU A 270 14.84 13.45 5.05
N PRO A 271 15.63 12.43 5.45
CA PRO A 271 15.67 11.18 4.70
C PRO A 271 14.24 10.66 4.62
N SER A 272 13.77 10.41 3.40
CA SER A 272 12.35 10.08 3.22
C SER A 272 11.99 8.86 4.07
N PRO A 273 10.70 8.70 4.47
CA PRO A 273 10.16 7.47 5.06
C PRO A 273 10.64 6.15 4.43
N VAL A 274 11.02 6.25 3.17
CA VAL A 274 11.43 5.17 2.28
C VAL A 274 12.91 4.80 2.49
N GLU A 275 13.80 5.76 2.80
CA GLU A 275 15.20 5.46 3.13
C GLU A 275 15.29 4.59 4.40
N SER A 276 14.46 4.89 5.41
CA SER A 276 14.35 4.10 6.64
C SER A 276 13.81 2.67 6.39
N ARG A 277 12.84 2.51 5.48
CA ARG A 277 12.26 1.21 5.11
C ARG A 277 13.18 0.37 4.22
N HIS A 278 13.88 1.00 3.28
CA HIS A 278 14.85 0.34 2.40
C HIS A 278 16.07 -0.15 3.20
N MET A 279 16.53 0.63 4.17
CA MET A 279 17.58 0.21 5.11
C MET A 279 17.16 -1.00 5.94
N ASN A 280 15.89 -1.08 6.36
CA ASN A 280 15.35 -2.25 7.05
C ASN A 280 15.19 -3.47 6.13
N GLN A 281 14.71 -3.32 4.89
CA GLN A 281 14.61 -4.42 3.92
C GLN A 281 15.98 -4.95 3.49
N LEU A 282 16.98 -4.07 3.29
CA LEU A 282 18.37 -4.44 3.04
C LEU A 282 19.00 -5.14 4.26
N ALA A 283 18.69 -4.71 5.48
CA ALA A 283 19.15 -5.37 6.71
C ALA A 283 18.55 -6.77 6.86
N VAL A 284 17.26 -6.95 6.55
CA VAL A 284 16.58 -8.26 6.56
C VAL A 284 17.14 -9.19 5.47
N ALA A 285 17.37 -8.68 4.25
CA ALA A 285 17.99 -9.44 3.17
C ALA A 285 19.45 -9.86 3.50
N ARG A 286 20.24 -8.98 4.14
CA ARG A 286 21.58 -9.29 4.64
C ARG A 286 21.56 -10.33 5.77
N ALA A 287 20.60 -10.24 6.69
CA ALA A 287 20.42 -11.22 7.76
C ALA A 287 20.02 -12.60 7.23
N ALA A 288 19.11 -12.67 6.25
CA ALA A 288 18.70 -13.90 5.59
C ALA A 288 19.84 -14.56 4.79
N THR A 289 20.69 -13.75 4.15
CA THR A 289 21.88 -14.23 3.43
C THR A 289 22.93 -14.79 4.41
N THR A 290 23.14 -14.12 5.55
CA THR A 290 24.08 -14.56 6.59
C THR A 290 23.60 -15.83 7.32
N ALA A 291 22.28 -15.97 7.50
CA ALA A 291 21.66 -17.17 8.06
C ALA A 291 21.69 -18.38 7.10
N ARG A 292 21.66 -18.16 5.77
CA ARG A 292 21.81 -19.22 4.77
C ARG A 292 23.25 -19.71 4.65
N VAL A 293 24.24 -18.82 4.74
CA VAL A 293 25.67 -19.19 4.68
C VAL A 293 26.08 -20.01 5.92
N SER A 294 25.54 -19.69 7.10
CA SER A 294 25.83 -20.44 8.33
C SER A 294 25.17 -21.83 8.41
N LYS A 295 24.10 -22.09 7.65
CA LYS A 295 23.47 -23.41 7.51
C LYS A 295 24.11 -24.32 6.46
N ILE A 296 24.92 -23.78 5.55
CA ILE A 296 25.64 -24.57 4.53
C ILE A 296 27.01 -25.04 5.06
N LEU A 297 27.50 -24.47 6.16
CA LEU A 297 28.79 -24.77 6.79
C LEU A 297 28.68 -25.53 8.13
N ARG A 298 27.59 -26.27 8.37
CA ARG A 298 27.48 -27.20 9.51
C ARG A 298 26.88 -28.53 9.09
#